data_AF-A0AAD7MDH4-F1
#
_entry.id   AF-A0AAD7MDH4-F1
#
_cell.length_a   1.000
_cell.length_b   1.000
_cell.length_c   1.000
_cell.angle_alpha   90.00
_cell.angle_beta   90.00
_cell.angle_gamma   90.00
#
_symmetry.space_group_name_H-M   'P 1'
#
loop_
_entity.id
_entity.type
_entity.pdbx_description
1 polymer ?
#
loop_
_entity_poly.entity_id
_entity_poly.type
_entity_poly.pdbx_seq_one_letter_code
_entity_poly.pdbx_strand_id
1 'polypeptide(L)'
;MAREACKLRLSTAPNNDLAQLELTTVNATLDVPKVTADIPNNVGAAVQPPEKPVRISFPLPHRGRDKLVMLRTANRKKIMEAPSRAIFWTEIKRLADPKPAPISVTADELKSVFEKRLNPPEVLPPQFDSAQHKINKVLATLMPETTEDTTPEGFFTHPWTENDMGRLKDHIRNHSLDS
;
A
#
# COMPACT_ATOMS: atom_id res chain seq x y z
N MET A 1 -51.41 -39.85 17.06
CA MET A 1 -50.40 -40.07 16.00
C MET A 1 -49.23 -39.16 16.28
N ALA A 2 -48.05 -39.75 16.44
CA ALA A 2 -46.85 -39.17 17.04
C ALA A 2 -46.20 -38.09 16.16
N ARG A 3 -45.74 -37.00 16.79
CA ARG A 3 -44.77 -36.05 16.21
C ARG A 3 -43.46 -36.25 16.97
N GLU A 4 -42.53 -36.94 16.35
CA GLU A 4 -41.18 -37.13 16.87
C GLU A 4 -40.41 -35.81 16.85
N ALA A 5 -39.72 -35.56 17.96
CA ALA A 5 -38.86 -34.42 18.19
C ALA A 5 -37.50 -34.65 17.52
N CYS A 6 -37.13 -33.81 16.56
CA CYS A 6 -35.76 -33.76 16.04
C CYS A 6 -34.95 -32.78 16.90
N LYS A 7 -34.37 -33.28 18.00
CA LYS A 7 -33.33 -32.61 18.79
C LYS A 7 -32.01 -32.64 18.01
N LEU A 8 -31.62 -31.53 17.40
CA LEU A 8 -30.25 -31.35 16.91
C LEU A 8 -29.34 -31.08 18.12
N ARG A 9 -28.61 -32.12 18.55
CA ARG A 9 -27.48 -32.02 19.48
C ARG A 9 -26.32 -31.36 18.73
N LEU A 10 -25.94 -30.15 19.15
CA LEU A 10 -24.61 -29.60 18.87
C LEU A 10 -23.61 -30.40 19.70
N SER A 11 -22.89 -31.32 19.04
CA SER A 11 -21.77 -32.05 19.62
C SER A 11 -20.57 -31.12 19.70
N THR A 12 -20.19 -30.75 20.90
CA THR A 12 -18.88 -30.19 21.23
C THR A 12 -17.82 -31.26 21.05
N ALA A 13 -16.97 -31.12 20.03
CA ALA A 13 -15.71 -31.86 19.94
C ALA A 13 -14.58 -31.01 20.56
N PRO A 14 -13.77 -31.56 21.47
CA PRO A 14 -12.53 -30.92 21.88
C PRO A 14 -11.48 -31.20 20.80
N ASN A 15 -11.15 -30.20 19.98
CA ASN A 15 -10.01 -30.26 19.07
C ASN A 15 -8.73 -30.07 19.90
N ASN A 16 -8.17 -31.19 20.36
CA ASN A 16 -6.83 -31.27 20.89
C ASN A 16 -6.04 -32.16 19.93
N ASP A 17 -5.37 -31.54 18.96
CA ASP A 17 -4.25 -32.17 18.24
C ASP A 17 -3.37 -31.06 17.68
N LEU A 18 -2.40 -30.68 18.50
CA LEU A 18 -1.22 -29.90 18.11
C LEU A 18 -0.37 -30.77 17.18
N ALA A 19 -0.68 -30.77 15.89
CA ALA A 19 0.30 -31.15 14.87
C ALA A 19 1.29 -29.99 14.76
N GLN A 20 2.44 -30.15 15.42
CA GLN A 20 3.61 -29.31 15.24
C GLN A 20 4.05 -29.39 13.78
N LEU A 21 3.74 -28.36 13.00
CA LEU A 21 4.43 -28.10 11.73
C LEU A 21 5.84 -27.66 12.07
N GLU A 22 6.76 -28.62 12.15
CA GLU A 22 8.19 -28.32 12.11
C GLU A 22 8.49 -27.60 10.80
N LEU A 23 8.74 -26.30 10.90
CA LEU A 23 9.42 -25.51 9.89
C LEU A 23 10.83 -26.10 9.73
N THR A 24 10.94 -27.13 8.90
CA THR A 24 12.19 -27.56 8.31
C THR A 24 12.70 -26.41 7.46
N THR A 25 13.46 -25.54 8.12
CA THR A 25 14.25 -24.50 7.47
C THR A 25 15.32 -25.26 6.70
N VAL A 26 15.03 -25.59 5.44
CA VAL A 26 16.03 -26.07 4.50
C VAL A 26 16.98 -24.90 4.29
N ASN A 27 18.04 -24.85 5.09
CA ASN A 27 19.20 -24.01 4.82
C ASN A 27 19.81 -24.54 3.52
N ALA A 28 19.29 -24.05 2.40
CA ALA A 28 19.91 -24.22 1.09
C ALA A 28 21.27 -23.53 1.15
N THR A 29 22.30 -24.28 1.53
CA THR A 29 23.69 -23.91 1.32
C THR A 29 23.88 -23.81 -0.18
N LEU A 30 23.81 -22.58 -0.70
CA LEU A 30 24.27 -22.24 -2.03
C LEU A 30 25.77 -22.56 -2.10
N ASP A 31 26.09 -23.73 -2.62
CA ASP A 31 27.45 -24.20 -2.92
C ASP A 31 27.95 -23.46 -4.17
N VAL A 32 28.14 -22.15 -4.02
CA VAL A 32 28.69 -21.30 -5.07
C VAL A 32 30.14 -21.02 -4.71
N PRO A 33 31.10 -21.26 -5.61
CA PRO A 33 32.49 -20.93 -5.36
C PRO A 33 32.60 -19.44 -5.04
N LYS A 34 33.16 -19.14 -3.86
CA LYS A 34 33.38 -17.78 -3.39
C LYS A 34 34.29 -17.08 -4.41
N VAL A 35 33.73 -16.16 -5.19
CA VAL A 35 34.48 -15.30 -6.10
C VAL A 35 35.19 -14.24 -5.25
N THR A 36 36.36 -14.58 -4.71
CA THR A 36 37.30 -13.57 -4.20
C THR A 36 38.02 -12.97 -5.39
N ALA A 37 37.69 -11.73 -5.75
CA ALA A 37 38.57 -10.95 -6.59
C ALA A 37 39.83 -10.65 -5.78
N ASP A 38 40.95 -11.28 -6.16
CA ASP A 38 42.27 -10.93 -5.64
C ASP A 38 42.63 -9.53 -6.17
N ILE A 39 42.16 -8.50 -5.46
CA ILE A 39 42.61 -7.13 -5.71
C ILE A 39 44.05 -7.07 -5.19
N PRO A 40 45.07 -6.86 -6.03
CA PRO A 40 46.43 -6.71 -5.56
C PRO A 40 46.47 -5.52 -4.59
N ASN A 41 46.82 -5.83 -3.34
CA ASN A 41 47.01 -4.87 -2.28
C ASN A 41 48.25 -4.04 -2.63
N ASN A 42 48.05 -2.96 -3.38
CA ASN A 42 49.11 -2.03 -3.75
C ASN A 42 49.44 -1.12 -2.55
N VAL A 43 49.94 -1.73 -1.47
CA VAL A 43 50.41 -1.04 -0.27
C VAL A 43 51.83 -0.58 -0.55
N GLY A 44 51.97 0.46 -1.37
CA GLY A 44 53.29 0.83 -1.88
C GLY A 44 53.41 2.16 -2.60
N ALA A 45 52.51 3.11 -2.38
CA ALA A 45 52.78 4.51 -2.70
C ALA A 45 51.94 5.41 -1.79
N ALA A 46 52.59 6.10 -0.85
CA ALA A 46 52.00 7.25 -0.20
C ALA A 46 51.79 8.33 -1.28
N VAL A 47 50.63 8.29 -1.94
CA VAL A 47 50.16 9.38 -2.79
C VAL A 47 50.05 10.58 -1.88
N GLN A 48 50.92 11.57 -2.05
CA GLN A 48 50.79 12.84 -1.34
C GLN A 48 49.35 13.34 -1.57
N PRO A 49 48.63 13.77 -0.50
CA PRO A 49 47.30 14.31 -0.69
C PRO A 49 47.40 15.43 -1.74
N PRO A 50 46.58 15.40 -2.80
CA PRO A 50 46.65 16.42 -3.83
C PRO A 50 46.55 17.78 -3.14
N GLU A 51 47.49 18.69 -3.45
CA GLU A 51 47.43 20.07 -2.96
C GLU A 51 46.00 20.57 -3.17
N LYS A 52 45.36 21.00 -2.07
CA LYS A 52 43.99 21.48 -2.13
C LYS A 52 43.98 22.61 -3.17
N PRO A 53 43.17 22.51 -4.24
CA PRO A 53 43.14 23.56 -5.23
C PRO A 53 42.83 24.87 -4.52
N VAL A 54 43.72 25.85 -4.71
CA VAL A 54 43.50 27.21 -4.21
C VAL A 54 42.13 27.63 -4.72
N ARG A 55 41.17 27.85 -3.81
CA ARG A 55 39.86 28.37 -4.16
C ARG A 55 40.07 29.78 -4.67
N ILE A 56 40.28 29.93 -5.97
CA ILE A 56 40.16 31.21 -6.66
C ILE A 56 38.70 31.60 -6.46
N SER A 57 38.45 32.57 -5.58
CA SER A 57 37.13 33.17 -5.42
C SER A 57 36.84 33.92 -6.72
N PHE A 58 36.16 33.25 -7.65
CA PHE A 58 35.65 33.92 -8.84
C PHE A 58 34.71 35.05 -8.39
N PRO A 59 34.94 36.30 -8.79
CA PRO A 59 34.18 37.47 -8.32
C PRO A 59 32.76 37.56 -8.91
N LEU A 60 32.31 36.55 -9.66
CA LEU A 60 30.99 36.53 -10.26
C LEU A 60 30.11 35.49 -9.56
N PRO A 61 29.16 35.90 -8.71
CA PRO A 61 28.21 34.97 -8.13
C PRO A 61 27.46 34.26 -9.25
N HIS A 62 27.57 32.93 -9.28
CA HIS A 62 26.88 32.11 -10.24
C HIS A 62 25.39 32.46 -10.22
N ARG A 63 24.87 33.04 -11.31
CA ARG A 63 23.50 33.59 -11.45
C ARG A 63 22.38 32.64 -11.00
N GLY A 64 22.64 31.34 -10.97
CA GLY A 64 21.71 30.32 -10.45
C GLY A 64 21.77 30.08 -8.94
N ARG A 65 22.91 30.34 -8.29
CA ARG A 65 23.11 30.07 -6.85
C ARG A 65 22.27 30.99 -5.98
N ASP A 66 22.25 32.28 -6.29
CA ASP A 66 21.44 33.25 -5.55
C ASP A 66 19.95 32.93 -5.66
N LYS A 67 19.50 32.53 -6.86
CA LYS A 67 18.12 32.06 -7.09
C LYS A 67 17.79 30.82 -6.25
N LEU A 68 18.69 29.84 -6.17
CA LEU A 68 18.49 28.65 -5.35
C LEU A 68 18.49 28.98 -3.85
N VAL A 69 19.35 29.90 -3.41
CA VAL A 69 19.39 30.38 -2.03
C VAL A 69 18.07 31.08 -1.69
N MET A 70 17.61 32.01 -2.53
CA MET A 70 16.32 32.68 -2.37
C MET A 70 15.15 31.70 -2.32
N LEU A 71 15.13 30.69 -3.19
CA LEU A 71 14.07 29.68 -3.20
C LEU A 71 14.08 28.85 -1.90
N ARG A 72 15.27 28.46 -1.43
CA ARG A 72 15.43 27.70 -0.19
C ARG A 72 15.02 28.52 1.03
N THR A 73 15.40 29.80 1.10
CA THR A 73 15.03 30.68 2.21
C THR A 73 13.52 30.94 2.23
N ALA A 74 12.90 31.15 1.07
CA ALA A 74 11.44 31.28 0.96
C ALA A 74 10.70 30.01 1.40
N ASN A 75 11.13 28.83 0.93
CA ASN A 75 10.53 27.55 1.33
C ASN A 75 10.69 27.29 2.83
N ARG A 76 11.88 27.57 3.38
CA ARG A 76 12.13 27.49 4.82
C ARG A 76 11.18 28.39 5.60
N LYS A 77 11.02 29.65 5.17
CA LYS A 77 10.12 30.61 5.80
C LYS A 77 8.68 30.08 5.85
N LYS A 78 8.15 29.56 4.74
CA LYS A 78 6.80 28.97 4.67
C LYS A 78 6.57 27.81 5.63
N ILE A 79 7.58 26.94 5.78
CA ILE A 79 7.49 25.80 6.71
C ILE A 79 7.52 26.29 8.17
N MET A 80 8.45 27.19 8.50
CA MET A 80 8.65 27.64 9.88
C MET A 80 7.56 28.59 10.38
N GLU A 81 6.92 29.34 9.48
CA GLU A 81 5.83 30.28 9.80
C GLU A 81 4.43 29.68 9.56
N ALA A 82 4.34 28.37 9.34
CA ALA A 82 3.06 27.71 9.11
C ALA A 82 2.14 27.85 10.33
N PRO A 83 0.92 28.42 10.20
CA PRO A 83 0.05 28.71 11.34
C PRO A 83 -0.63 27.45 11.92
N SER A 84 -0.60 26.33 11.20
CA SER A 84 -1.17 25.07 11.67
C SER A 84 -0.34 23.87 11.22
N ARG A 85 -0.43 22.76 11.97
CA ARG A 85 0.21 21.49 11.64
C ARG A 85 -0.25 20.95 10.27
N ALA A 86 -1.50 21.18 9.89
CA ALA A 86 -2.01 20.77 8.58
C ALA A 86 -1.29 21.51 7.44
N ILE A 87 -1.14 22.83 7.55
CA ILE A 87 -0.46 23.64 6.53
C ILE A 87 1.03 23.29 6.46
N PHE A 88 1.68 23.04 7.60
CA PHE A 88 3.06 22.57 7.66
C PHE A 88 3.25 21.27 6.85
N TRP A 89 2.41 20.27 7.06
CA TRP A 89 2.51 19.00 6.34
C TRP A 89 2.17 19.13 4.86
N THR A 90 1.22 19.99 4.49
CA THR A 90 0.90 20.27 3.08
C THR A 90 2.10 20.89 2.35
N GLU A 91 2.79 21.87 2.96
CA GLU A 91 3.98 22.47 2.36
C GLU A 91 5.16 21.49 2.30
N ILE A 92 5.33 20.63 3.31
CA ILE A 92 6.35 19.57 3.26
C ILE A 92 6.05 18.60 2.14
N LYS A 93 4.82 18.09 2.02
CA LYS A 93 4.42 17.19 0.92
C LYS A 93 4.67 17.83 -0.44
N ARG A 94 4.26 19.09 -0.62
CA ARG A 94 4.48 19.85 -1.86
C ARG A 94 5.97 19.98 -2.23
N LEU A 95 6.87 20.00 -1.24
CA LEU A 95 8.32 20.16 -1.44
C LEU A 95 9.08 18.83 -1.55
N ALA A 96 8.62 17.80 -0.84
CA ALA A 96 9.26 16.49 -0.76
C ALA A 96 8.75 15.54 -1.84
N ASP A 97 7.46 15.63 -2.18
CA ASP A 97 6.86 14.75 -3.18
C ASP A 97 7.38 15.15 -4.56
N PRO A 98 7.80 14.16 -5.39
CA PRO A 98 8.14 14.45 -6.76
C PRO A 98 6.92 15.06 -7.44
N LYS A 99 7.11 16.16 -8.17
CA LYS A 99 6.03 16.76 -8.97
C LYS A 99 5.42 15.63 -9.81
N PRO A 100 4.11 15.35 -9.70
CA PRO A 100 3.50 14.26 -10.43
C PRO A 100 3.81 14.46 -11.91
N ALA A 101 4.35 13.42 -12.54
CA ALA A 101 4.58 13.44 -13.96
C ALA A 101 3.24 13.69 -14.65
N PRO A 102 3.19 14.53 -15.70
CA PRO A 102 1.98 14.61 -16.51
C PRO A 102 1.64 13.21 -16.98
N ILE A 103 0.37 12.83 -16.82
CA ILE A 103 -0.11 11.52 -17.26
C ILE A 103 0.05 11.49 -18.78
N SER A 104 0.96 10.65 -19.28
CA SER A 104 1.31 10.58 -20.70
C SER A 104 0.25 9.89 -21.56
N VAL A 105 -0.79 9.33 -20.93
CA VAL A 105 -1.83 8.55 -21.58
C VAL A 105 -3.16 9.28 -21.55
N THR A 106 -3.88 9.25 -22.66
CA THR A 106 -5.22 9.84 -22.75
C THR A 106 -6.26 8.93 -22.10
N ALA A 107 -7.43 9.49 -21.76
CA ALA A 107 -8.53 8.69 -21.22
C ALA A 107 -9.01 7.61 -22.21
N ASP A 108 -8.98 7.90 -23.51
CA ASP A 108 -9.37 6.97 -24.56
C ASP A 108 -8.39 5.78 -24.68
N GLU A 109 -7.09 6.02 -24.49
CA GLU A 109 -6.09 4.94 -24.45
C GLU A 109 -6.32 4.02 -23.25
N LEU A 110 -6.63 4.61 -22.09
CA LEU A 110 -6.94 3.86 -20.88
C LEU A 110 -8.24 3.06 -20.99
N LYS A 111 -9.24 3.56 -21.73
CA LYS A 111 -10.53 2.88 -21.94
C LYS A 111 -10.33 1.43 -22.40
N SER A 112 -9.49 1.21 -23.40
CA SER A 112 -9.24 -0.13 -23.95
C SER A 112 -8.61 -1.09 -22.93
N VAL A 113 -7.75 -0.58 -22.04
CA VAL A 113 -7.12 -1.36 -20.97
C VAL A 113 -8.12 -1.66 -19.87
N PHE A 114 -8.93 -0.68 -19.50
CA PHE A 114 -9.97 -0.84 -18.49
C PHE A 114 -11.06 -1.78 -18.95
N GLU A 115 -11.56 -1.69 -20.18
CA GLU A 115 -12.55 -2.63 -20.71
C GLU A 115 -12.05 -4.08 -20.65
N LYS A 116 -10.77 -4.32 -20.99
CA LYS A 116 -10.15 -5.65 -20.86
C LYS A 116 -10.05 -6.14 -19.43
N ARG A 117 -9.89 -5.24 -18.46
CA ARG A 117 -9.73 -5.58 -17.03
C ARG A 117 -11.07 -5.65 -16.27
N LEU A 118 -12.06 -4.87 -16.71
CA LEU A 118 -13.40 -4.83 -16.14
C LEU A 118 -14.27 -5.97 -16.64
N ASN A 119 -13.98 -6.51 -17.83
CA ASN A 119 -14.66 -7.69 -18.31
C ASN A 119 -14.19 -8.92 -17.53
N PRO A 120 -15.12 -9.66 -16.88
CA PRO A 120 -14.78 -10.91 -16.23
C PRO A 120 -14.22 -11.90 -17.29
N PRO A 121 -13.22 -12.72 -16.92
CA PRO A 121 -12.67 -13.70 -17.85
C PRO A 121 -13.75 -14.70 -18.29
N GLU A 122 -13.75 -15.09 -19.56
CA GLU A 122 -14.71 -16.07 -20.11
C GLU A 122 -14.68 -17.39 -19.35
N VAL A 123 -13.48 -17.78 -18.91
CA VAL A 123 -13.23 -18.97 -18.09
C VAL A 123 -12.66 -18.51 -16.76
N LEU A 124 -13.37 -18.82 -15.67
CA LEU A 124 -12.86 -18.57 -14.33
C LEU A 124 -11.66 -19.47 -14.04
N PRO A 125 -10.59 -18.93 -13.45
CA PRO A 125 -9.46 -19.76 -13.03
C PRO A 125 -9.89 -20.86 -12.05
N PRO A 126 -9.28 -22.06 -12.06
CA PRO A 126 -9.69 -23.19 -11.22
C PRO A 126 -9.69 -22.91 -9.71
N GLN A 127 -8.86 -21.96 -9.26
CA GLN A 127 -8.77 -21.53 -7.87
C GLN A 127 -9.95 -20.66 -7.40
N PHE A 128 -10.81 -20.19 -8.32
CA PHE A 128 -12.00 -19.42 -7.96
C PHE A 128 -13.18 -20.34 -7.65
N ASP A 129 -13.92 -20.01 -6.59
CA ASP A 129 -15.17 -20.69 -6.28
C ASP A 129 -16.26 -20.35 -7.31
N SER A 130 -16.52 -21.31 -8.20
CA SER A 130 -17.53 -21.18 -9.25
C SER A 130 -18.95 -21.00 -8.71
N ALA A 131 -19.27 -21.54 -7.52
CA ALA A 131 -20.58 -21.39 -6.91
C ALA A 131 -20.77 -19.96 -6.40
N GLN A 132 -19.78 -19.43 -5.68
CA GLN A 132 -19.79 -18.05 -5.22
C GLN A 132 -19.86 -17.06 -6.38
N HIS A 133 -19.12 -17.31 -7.47
CA HIS A 133 -19.20 -16.45 -8.66
C HIS A 133 -20.61 -16.44 -9.27
N LYS A 134 -21.28 -17.59 -9.36
CA LYS A 134 -22.68 -17.65 -9.85
C LYS A 134 -23.62 -16.84 -8.97
N ILE A 135 -23.48 -16.94 -7.65
CA ILE A 135 -24.26 -16.15 -6.69
C ILE A 135 -24.02 -14.65 -6.91
N ASN A 136 -22.76 -14.23 -6.97
CA ASN A 136 -22.39 -12.83 -7.20
C ASN A 136 -22.95 -12.31 -8.53
N LYS A 137 -22.96 -13.13 -9.59
CA LYS A 137 -23.54 -12.76 -10.89
C LYS A 137 -25.06 -12.53 -10.79
N VAL A 138 -25.78 -13.39 -10.06
CA VAL A 138 -27.22 -13.22 -9.81
C VAL A 138 -27.46 -11.94 -9.01
N LEU A 139 -26.70 -11.72 -7.94
CA LEU A 139 -26.81 -10.50 -7.13
C LEU A 139 -26.55 -9.23 -7.95
N ALA A 140 -25.51 -9.22 -8.78
CA ALA A 140 -25.20 -8.11 -9.67
C ALA A 140 -26.33 -7.82 -10.68
N THR A 141 -27.02 -8.87 -11.17
CA THR A 141 -28.19 -8.71 -12.06
C THR A 141 -29.40 -8.13 -11.33
N LEU A 142 -29.49 -8.32 -10.02
CA LEU A 142 -30.55 -7.76 -9.18
C LEU A 142 -30.25 -6.34 -8.71
N MET A 143 -29.03 -5.84 -8.92
CA MET A 143 -28.68 -4.46 -8.59
C MET A 143 -29.40 -3.50 -9.57
N PRO A 144 -29.98 -2.40 -9.07
CA PRO A 144 -30.59 -1.39 -9.92
C PRO A 144 -29.52 -0.68 -10.77
N GLU A 145 -29.90 -0.26 -11.98
CA GLU A 145 -29.02 0.47 -12.91
C GLU A 145 -28.51 1.78 -12.29
N THR A 146 -29.36 2.45 -11.52
CA THR A 146 -29.03 3.61 -10.71
C THR A 146 -29.19 3.24 -9.24
N THR A 147 -28.13 3.42 -8.45
CA THR A 147 -28.26 3.37 -6.99
C THR A 147 -28.87 4.71 -6.58
N GLU A 148 -30.19 4.75 -6.39
CA GLU A 148 -30.86 5.94 -5.88
C GLU A 148 -30.70 6.02 -4.36
N ASP A 149 -30.14 7.13 -3.89
CA ASP A 149 -30.13 7.43 -2.47
C ASP A 149 -31.51 7.98 -2.08
N THR A 150 -32.27 7.16 -1.37
CA THR A 150 -33.60 7.55 -0.86
C THR A 150 -33.52 8.18 0.53
N THR A 151 -32.32 8.37 1.08
CA THR A 151 -32.16 9.03 2.38
C THR A 151 -32.36 10.55 2.24
N PRO A 152 -33.04 11.21 3.20
CA PRO A 152 -33.22 12.66 3.18
C PRO A 152 -31.91 13.46 3.18
N GLU A 153 -30.82 12.82 3.64
CA GLU A 153 -29.53 13.45 3.89
C GLU A 153 -28.51 13.21 2.77
N GLY A 154 -28.80 12.33 1.80
CA GLY A 154 -27.94 12.06 0.64
C GLY A 154 -26.64 11.34 0.99
N PHE A 155 -26.66 10.45 1.99
CA PHE A 155 -25.52 9.61 2.33
C PHE A 155 -25.80 8.14 2.00
N PHE A 156 -24.97 7.55 1.12
CA PHE A 156 -24.84 6.11 0.98
C PHE A 156 -24.15 5.50 2.21
N THR A 157 -24.90 5.35 3.29
CA THR A 157 -24.60 4.39 4.35
C THR A 157 -25.91 4.03 5.03
N HIS A 158 -26.15 2.73 5.16
CA HIS A 158 -27.11 2.24 6.14
C HIS A 158 -26.77 2.89 7.50
N PRO A 159 -27.76 3.44 8.24
CA PRO A 159 -27.47 4.02 9.55
C PRO A 159 -26.81 2.94 10.41
N TRP A 160 -25.59 3.23 10.90
CA TRP A 160 -24.85 2.30 11.74
C TRP A 160 -25.63 2.08 13.02
N THR A 161 -26.09 0.84 13.22
CA THR A 161 -26.79 0.48 14.45
C THR A 161 -25.78 0.17 15.54
N GLU A 162 -26.21 0.24 16.81
CA GLU A 162 -25.37 -0.16 17.94
C GLU A 162 -24.92 -1.63 17.82
N ASN A 163 -25.73 -2.47 17.19
CA ASN A 163 -25.41 -3.86 16.89
C ASN A 163 -24.26 -3.98 15.87
N ASP A 164 -24.22 -3.13 14.85
CA ASP A 164 -23.11 -3.09 13.88
C ASP A 164 -21.81 -2.64 14.56
N MET A 165 -21.90 -1.68 15.48
CA MET A 165 -20.77 -1.28 16.32
C MET A 165 -20.28 -2.43 17.21
N GLY A 166 -21.17 -3.21 17.79
CA GLY A 166 -20.84 -4.39 18.58
C GLY A 166 -20.04 -5.42 17.76
N ARG A 167 -20.56 -5.75 16.58
CA ARG A 167 -19.90 -6.70 15.65
C ARG A 167 -18.53 -6.21 15.20
N LEU A 168 -18.37 -4.92 14.90
CA LEU A 168 -17.07 -4.35 14.55
C LEU A 168 -16.09 -4.48 15.71
N LYS A 169 -16.51 -4.14 16.94
CA LYS A 169 -15.67 -4.24 18.14
C LYS A 169 -15.22 -5.68 18.39
N ASP A 170 -16.12 -6.65 18.24
CA ASP A 170 -15.79 -8.06 18.41
C ASP A 170 -14.86 -8.56 17.30
N HIS A 171 -15.07 -8.13 16.05
CA HIS A 171 -14.17 -8.43 14.94
C HIS A 171 -12.75 -7.87 15.17
N ILE A 172 -12.65 -6.62 15.64
CA ILE A 172 -11.37 -6.00 15.99
C ILE A 172 -10.72 -6.77 17.14
N ARG A 173 -11.46 -7.10 18.21
CA ARG A 173 -10.89 -7.86 19.35
C ARG A 173 -10.36 -9.24 18.91
N ASN A 174 -11.06 -9.91 18.02
CA ASN A 174 -10.67 -11.25 17.56
C ASN A 174 -9.47 -11.22 16.59
N HIS A 175 -9.15 -10.08 16.00
CA HIS A 175 -8.13 -9.95 14.94
C HIS A 175 -7.07 -8.89 15.22
N SER A 176 -7.18 -8.14 16.32
CA SER A 176 -6.08 -7.38 16.86
C SER A 176 -5.07 -8.37 17.40
N LEU A 177 -3.89 -8.40 16.78
CA LEU A 177 -2.72 -9.05 17.34
C LEU A 177 -2.40 -8.28 18.63
N ASP A 178 -2.86 -8.81 19.77
CA ASP A 178 -2.39 -8.33 21.07
C ASP A 178 -0.84 -8.44 21.06
N SER A 179 -0.20 -7.28 21.04
CA SER A 179 1.21 -7.08 21.42
C SER A 179 1.28 -6.80 22.92
#